data_AF-A0A957ZEE5-F1
#
_entry.id   AF-A0A957ZEE5-F1
#
_cell.length_a   1.000
_cell.length_b   1.000
_cell.length_c   1.000
_cell.angle_alpha   90.00
_cell.angle_beta   90.00
_cell.angle_gamma   90.00
#
_symmetry.space_group_name_H-M   'P 1'
#
loop_
_entity.id
_entity.type
_entity.pdbx_description
1 polymer ?
#
loop_
_entity_poly.entity_id
_entity_poly.type
_entity_poly.pdbx_seq_one_letter_code
_entity_poly.pdbx_strand_id
1 'polypeptide(L)'
;ELRCTWDPESRGGNAPDGRKVRGTIHWVSAQHAIPAEVRLYDRLFATENPDDVDDEGDFTDNLNPDSLEINTHALVEPSLANAEPGERYQFERLGYFCVDPDSTPDNLVFNRTVTLRDSWAKIAAKGD
;
A
#
# COMPACT_ATOMS: atom_id res chain seq x y z
N GLU A 1 7.42 18.04 9.09
CA GLU A 1 7.65 18.89 7.91
C GLU A 1 9.09 18.70 7.45
N LEU A 2 9.32 18.49 6.15
CA LEU A 2 10.66 18.43 5.56
C LEU A 2 10.79 19.59 4.57
N ARG A 3 11.85 20.40 4.69
CA ARG A 3 12.11 21.53 3.79
C ARG A 3 13.15 21.11 2.77
N CYS A 4 12.75 21.13 1.51
CA CYS A 4 13.59 20.72 0.39
C CYS A 4 13.73 21.86 -0.63
N THR A 5 14.82 21.83 -1.37
CA THR A 5 14.99 22.57 -2.63
C THR A 5 14.97 21.57 -3.77
N TRP A 6 14.43 21.96 -4.92
CA TRP A 6 14.45 21.14 -6.13
C TRP A 6 15.37 21.78 -7.18
N ASP A 7 15.93 20.96 -8.05
CA ASP A 7 16.72 21.42 -9.20
C ASP A 7 15.85 21.39 -10.46
N PRO A 8 15.54 22.56 -11.07
CA PRO A 8 14.74 22.64 -12.28
C PRO A 8 15.29 21.89 -13.48
N GLU A 9 16.61 21.77 -13.58
CA GLU A 9 17.27 21.10 -14.70
C GLU A 9 17.26 19.57 -14.54
N SER A 10 16.84 19.05 -13.38
CA SER A 10 16.75 17.61 -13.12
C SER A 10 15.44 16.95 -13.59
N ARG A 11 14.55 17.71 -14.24
CA ARG A 11 13.27 17.20 -14.76
C ARG A 11 13.52 16.06 -15.74
N GLY A 12 12.84 14.92 -15.50
CA GLY A 12 13.01 13.71 -16.31
C GLY A 12 14.03 12.71 -15.74
N GLY A 13 14.63 13.01 -14.58
CA GLY A 13 15.42 12.04 -13.81
C GLY A 13 16.93 12.07 -14.09
N ASN A 14 17.40 12.96 -14.98
CA ASN A 14 18.81 13.18 -15.25
C ASN A 14 19.20 14.59 -14.83
N ALA A 15 20.36 14.73 -14.17
CA ALA A 15 20.92 16.03 -13.84
C ALA A 15 22.08 16.35 -14.82
N PRO A 16 22.14 17.57 -15.37
CA PRO A 16 23.13 17.94 -16.38
C PRO A 16 24.57 17.97 -15.84
N ASP A 17 24.75 18.13 -14.53
CA ASP A 17 26.04 18.11 -13.83
C ASP A 17 26.60 16.68 -13.61
N GLY A 18 25.88 15.64 -14.05
CA GLY A 18 26.31 14.25 -13.98
C GLY A 18 26.17 13.60 -12.60
N ARG A 19 25.55 14.27 -11.62
CA ARG A 19 25.31 13.66 -10.31
C ARG A 19 24.34 12.48 -10.42
N LYS A 20 24.61 11.44 -9.62
CA LYS A 20 23.78 10.22 -9.58
C LYS A 20 22.76 10.29 -8.44
N VAL A 21 21.48 10.28 -8.80
CA VAL A 21 20.38 10.13 -7.83
C VAL A 21 20.22 8.64 -7.50
N ARG A 22 20.27 8.28 -6.21
CA ARG A 22 20.30 6.88 -5.75
C ARG A 22 18.93 6.21 -5.65
N GLY A 23 17.85 6.97 -5.71
CA GLY A 23 16.51 6.43 -5.56
C GLY A 23 15.42 7.41 -5.95
N THR A 24 14.26 6.84 -6.25
CA THR A 24 13.05 7.58 -6.63
C THR A 24 11.94 7.23 -5.64
N ILE A 25 11.19 8.25 -5.24
CA ILE A 25 9.99 8.10 -4.39
C ILE A 25 8.76 8.53 -5.19
N HIS A 26 7.61 7.93 -4.88
CA HIS A 26 6.32 8.50 -5.25
C HIS A 26 6.02 9.69 -4.33
N TRP A 27 5.15 10.59 -4.78
CA TRP A 27 4.66 11.72 -4.00
C TRP A 27 3.36 12.23 -4.60
N VAL A 28 2.56 12.94 -3.80
CA VAL A 28 1.35 13.65 -4.24
C VAL A 28 1.46 15.12 -3.87
N SER A 29 0.83 16.01 -4.64
CA SER A 29 0.78 17.44 -4.33
C SER A 29 -0.23 17.69 -3.22
N ALA A 30 0.20 18.20 -2.06
CA ALA A 30 -0.69 18.46 -0.93
C ALA A 30 -1.87 19.39 -1.24
N GLN A 31 -1.75 20.28 -2.24
CA GLN A 31 -2.82 21.18 -2.66
C GLN A 31 -3.89 20.52 -3.53
N HIS A 32 -3.55 19.40 -4.18
CA HIS A 32 -4.43 18.76 -5.17
C HIS A 32 -4.81 17.34 -4.75
N ALA A 33 -4.05 16.72 -3.86
CA ALA A 33 -4.31 15.37 -3.41
C ALA A 33 -5.68 15.28 -2.73
N ILE A 34 -6.35 14.15 -2.96
CA ILE A 34 -7.68 13.88 -2.41
C ILE A 34 -7.57 12.84 -1.29
N PRO A 35 -8.38 12.96 -0.21
CA PRO A 35 -8.39 11.98 0.86
C PRO A 35 -8.95 10.65 0.37
N ALA A 36 -8.42 9.56 0.92
CA ALA A 36 -8.95 8.22 0.70
C ALA A 36 -8.76 7.36 1.96
N GLU A 37 -9.65 6.40 2.15
CA GLU A 37 -9.42 5.27 3.04
C GLU A 37 -8.65 4.19 2.27
N VAL A 38 -7.60 3.66 2.86
CA VAL A 38 -6.83 2.55 2.29
C VAL A 38 -6.84 1.38 3.26
N ARG A 39 -7.41 0.26 2.83
CA ARG A 39 -7.47 -1.01 3.55
C ARG A 39 -6.31 -1.89 3.10
N LEU A 40 -5.32 -2.03 3.97
CA LEU A 40 -4.11 -2.82 3.75
C LEU A 40 -4.35 -4.24 4.25
N TYR A 41 -4.84 -5.09 3.35
CA TYR A 41 -4.99 -6.51 3.64
C TYR A 41 -3.63 -7.22 3.65
N ASP A 42 -3.53 -8.21 4.54
CA ASP A 42 -2.50 -9.24 4.58
C ASP A 42 -3.18 -10.62 4.74
N ARG A 43 -2.39 -11.68 4.93
CA ARG A 43 -2.89 -13.04 5.16
C ARG A 43 -3.79 -13.08 6.38
N LEU A 44 -4.88 -13.83 6.27
CA LEU A 44 -5.85 -14.01 7.35
C LEU A 44 -5.28 -14.78 8.55
N PHE A 45 -4.34 -15.70 8.31
CA PHE A 45 -3.73 -16.54 9.34
C PHE A 45 -2.24 -16.25 9.46
N ALA A 46 -1.73 -16.34 10.69
CA ALA A 46 -0.32 -16.13 11.02
C ALA A 46 0.53 -17.38 10.76
N THR A 47 -0.10 -18.56 10.70
CA THR A 47 0.53 -19.85 10.45
C THR A 47 0.27 -20.36 9.03
N GLU A 48 1.12 -21.28 8.54
CA GLU A 48 0.92 -21.92 7.23
C GLU A 48 -0.25 -22.90 7.23
N ASN A 49 -0.42 -23.65 8.32
CA ASN A 49 -1.57 -24.52 8.56
C ASN A 49 -2.44 -23.95 9.69
N PRO A 50 -3.59 -23.32 9.38
CA PRO A 50 -4.49 -22.78 10.40
C PRO A 50 -5.06 -23.82 11.35
N ASP A 51 -5.18 -25.07 10.90
CA ASP A 51 -5.71 -26.19 11.69
C ASP A 51 -4.64 -26.84 12.59
N ASP A 52 -3.39 -26.36 12.55
CA ASP A 52 -2.33 -26.81 13.47
C ASP A 52 -2.47 -26.10 14.82
N VAL A 53 -3.34 -26.67 15.65
CA VAL A 53 -3.67 -26.22 17.00
C VAL A 53 -3.57 -27.39 17.98
N ASP A 54 -3.43 -27.11 19.28
CA ASP A 54 -3.45 -28.14 20.31
C ASP A 54 -4.85 -28.74 20.51
N ASP A 55 -4.96 -29.83 21.28
CA ASP A 55 -6.21 -30.63 21.41
C ASP A 55 -7.42 -29.82 21.91
N GLU A 56 -7.21 -28.64 22.50
CA GLU A 56 -8.23 -27.73 23.03
C GLU A 56 -8.39 -26.44 22.19
N GLY A 57 -7.55 -26.22 21.18
CA GLY A 57 -7.52 -25.00 20.36
C GLY A 57 -8.44 -25.03 19.15
N ASP A 58 -8.63 -23.87 18.52
CA ASP A 58 -9.43 -23.68 17.30
C ASP A 58 -8.62 -22.92 16.24
N PHE A 59 -8.93 -23.11 14.95
CA PHE A 59 -8.19 -22.45 13.87
C PHE A 59 -8.18 -20.91 13.99
N THR A 60 -9.15 -20.35 14.71
CA THR A 60 -9.21 -18.91 15.01
C THR A 60 -8.08 -18.42 15.92
N ASP A 61 -7.46 -19.31 16.70
CA ASP A 61 -6.27 -18.99 17.51
C ASP A 61 -5.06 -18.62 16.64
N ASN A 62 -5.07 -19.09 15.38
CA ASN A 62 -4.05 -18.79 14.38
C ASN A 62 -4.37 -17.55 13.51
N LEU A 63 -5.42 -16.79 13.81
CA LEU A 63 -5.75 -15.56 13.07
C LEU A 63 -4.60 -14.54 13.17
N ASN A 64 -4.28 -13.93 12.03
CA ASN A 64 -3.34 -12.83 11.97
C ASN A 64 -4.02 -11.53 12.44
N PRO A 65 -3.60 -10.95 13.58
CA PRO A 65 -4.15 -9.68 14.05
C PRO A 65 -3.85 -8.52 13.09
N ASP A 66 -2.82 -8.65 12.26
CA ASP A 66 -2.40 -7.67 11.26
C ASP A 66 -2.98 -7.98 9.85
N SER A 67 -3.99 -8.87 9.76
CA SER A 67 -4.63 -9.24 8.49
C SER A 67 -5.33 -8.07 7.78
N LEU A 68 -5.65 -7.00 8.51
CA LEU A 68 -6.22 -5.77 7.98
C LEU A 68 -5.76 -4.56 8.81
N GLU A 69 -5.10 -3.61 8.14
CA GLU A 69 -4.87 -2.26 8.66
C GLU A 69 -5.69 -1.25 7.84
N ILE A 70 -6.44 -0.36 8.51
CA ILE A 70 -7.22 0.69 7.84
C ILE A 70 -6.52 2.03 8.04
N ASN A 71 -6.08 2.65 6.94
CA ASN A 71 -5.48 3.98 6.92
C ASN A 71 -6.48 5.01 6.38
N THR A 72 -7.05 5.82 7.28
CA THR A 72 -8.01 6.91 6.96
C THR A 72 -7.34 8.25 6.67
N HIS A 73 -6.01 8.31 6.69
CA HIS A 73 -5.21 9.51 6.46
C HIS A 73 -4.46 9.46 5.13
N ALA A 74 -4.79 8.51 4.25
CA ALA A 74 -4.14 8.39 2.96
C ALA A 74 -4.57 9.53 2.02
N LEU A 75 -3.63 9.92 1.16
CA LEU A 75 -3.82 10.91 0.12
C LEU A 75 -3.47 10.30 -1.22
N VAL A 76 -4.34 10.47 -2.21
CA VAL A 76 -4.14 9.95 -3.58
C VAL A 76 -4.15 11.09 -4.60
N GLU A 77 -3.68 10.82 -5.81
CA GLU A 77 -3.60 11.84 -6.86
C GLU A 77 -4.99 12.20 -7.45
N PRO A 78 -5.18 13.43 -7.97
CA PRO A 78 -6.48 13.89 -8.46
C PRO A 78 -7.08 13.05 -9.59
N SER A 79 -6.26 12.30 -10.34
CA SER A 79 -6.73 11.47 -11.44
C SER A 79 -7.70 10.37 -10.98
N LEU A 80 -7.63 10.00 -9.69
CA LEU A 80 -8.46 8.97 -9.07
C LEU A 80 -9.81 9.49 -8.56
N ALA A 81 -10.12 10.78 -8.72
CA ALA A 81 -11.35 11.39 -8.22
C ALA A 81 -12.64 10.73 -8.73
N ASN A 82 -12.58 10.13 -9.93
CA ASN A 82 -13.72 9.46 -10.55
C ASN A 82 -13.50 7.95 -10.69
N ALA A 83 -12.64 7.36 -9.86
CA ALA A 83 -12.37 5.93 -9.90
C ALA A 83 -13.64 5.14 -9.53
N GLU A 84 -14.02 4.19 -10.36
CA GLU A 84 -15.25 3.40 -10.18
C GLU A 84 -14.98 2.10 -9.41
N PRO A 85 -15.93 1.62 -8.59
CA PRO A 85 -15.79 0.33 -7.89
C PRO A 85 -15.33 -0.81 -8.79
N GLY A 86 -14.31 -1.54 -8.34
CA GLY A 86 -13.70 -2.65 -9.07
C GLY A 86 -12.58 -2.27 -10.04
N GLU A 87 -12.37 -0.98 -10.34
CA GLU A 87 -11.18 -0.51 -11.07
C GLU A 87 -9.90 -0.82 -10.28
N ARG A 88 -8.79 -0.98 -11.01
CA ARG A 88 -7.52 -1.50 -10.46
C ARG A 88 -6.36 -0.59 -10.82
N TYR A 89 -5.51 -0.35 -9.84
CA TYR A 89 -4.37 0.55 -9.96
C TYR A 89 -3.13 -0.07 -9.33
N GLN A 90 -1.97 0.27 -9.87
CA GLN A 90 -0.71 0.12 -9.15
C GLN A 90 -0.43 1.41 -8.41
N PHE A 91 -0.45 1.39 -7.08
CA PHE A 91 0.10 2.51 -6.31
C PHE A 91 1.62 2.34 -6.27
N GLU A 92 2.33 3.27 -6.90
CA GLU A 92 3.74 3.12 -7.19
C GLU A 92 4.56 2.81 -5.94
N ARG A 93 5.40 1.78 -6.03
CA ARG A 93 6.23 1.26 -4.92
C ARG A 93 5.47 0.70 -3.71
N LEU A 94 4.14 0.65 -3.71
CA LEU A 94 3.32 0.18 -2.59
C LEU A 94 2.68 -1.18 -2.89
N GLY A 95 1.97 -1.31 -4.02
CA GLY A 95 1.21 -2.52 -4.35
C GLY A 95 0.18 -2.30 -5.43
N TYR A 96 -0.61 -3.34 -5.69
CA TYR A 96 -1.82 -3.25 -6.50
C TYR A 96 -3.03 -3.05 -5.60
N PHE A 97 -3.92 -2.17 -6.02
CA PHE A 97 -5.11 -1.78 -5.28
C PHE A 97 -6.33 -1.83 -6.19
N CYS A 98 -7.50 -2.07 -5.61
CA CYS A 98 -8.77 -1.90 -6.29
C CYS A 98 -9.68 -0.95 -5.51
N VAL A 99 -10.57 -0.27 -6.23
CA VAL A 99 -11.62 0.56 -5.64
C VAL A 99 -12.65 -0.37 -5.00
N ASP A 100 -12.89 -0.19 -3.71
CA ASP A 100 -13.84 -0.99 -2.94
C ASP A 100 -15.29 -0.56 -3.24
N PRO A 101 -16.27 -1.47 -3.23
CA PRO A 101 -17.69 -1.16 -3.38
C PRO A 101 -18.26 -0.16 -2.36
N ASP A 102 -17.63 -0.01 -1.19
CA ASP A 102 -17.99 0.99 -0.18
C ASP A 102 -17.60 2.43 -0.60
N SER A 103 -16.87 2.59 -1.71
CA SER A 103 -16.51 3.90 -2.24
C SER A 103 -17.75 4.71 -2.63
N THR A 104 -17.71 6.00 -2.30
CA THR A 104 -18.73 6.98 -2.64
C THR A 104 -18.08 8.19 -3.32
N PRO A 105 -18.86 9.07 -3.98
CA PRO A 105 -18.30 10.29 -4.58
C PRO A 105 -17.52 11.17 -3.59
N ASP A 106 -17.84 11.11 -2.29
CA ASP A 106 -17.20 11.92 -1.25
C ASP A 106 -16.15 11.15 -0.44
N ASN A 107 -16.04 9.83 -0.62
CA ASN A 107 -15.13 8.97 0.12
C ASN A 107 -14.64 7.81 -0.74
N LEU A 108 -13.39 7.90 -1.22
CA LEU A 108 -12.74 6.83 -1.96
C LEU A 108 -12.18 5.79 -0.98
N VAL A 109 -12.44 4.52 -1.25
CA VAL A 109 -11.94 3.40 -0.46
C VAL A 109 -11.15 2.48 -1.38
N PHE A 110 -9.90 2.20 -1.03
CA PHE A 110 -9.03 1.30 -1.79
C PHE A 110 -8.61 0.10 -0.96
N ASN A 111 -8.73 -1.09 -1.53
CA ASN A 111 -8.21 -2.32 -0.95
C ASN A 111 -6.89 -2.69 -1.59
N ARG A 112 -5.87 -2.99 -0.79
CA ARG A 112 -4.63 -3.57 -1.31
C ARG A 112 -4.90 -5.01 -1.76
N THR A 113 -4.90 -5.23 -3.07
CA THR A 113 -5.01 -6.57 -3.67
C THR A 113 -3.78 -7.41 -3.35
N VAL A 114 -2.58 -6.86 -3.52
CA VAL A 114 -1.30 -7.54 -3.25
C VAL A 114 -0.14 -6.54 -3.19
N THR A 115 0.93 -6.87 -2.47
CA THR A 115 2.19 -6.11 -2.46
C THR A 115 3.00 -6.32 -3.76
N LEU A 116 3.93 -5.42 -4.10
CA LEU A 116 4.74 -5.53 -5.33
C LEU A 116 5.77 -6.66 -5.30
N ARG A 117 6.19 -7.10 -4.11
CA ARG A 117 7.16 -8.18 -3.92
C ARG A 117 6.71 -9.05 -2.77
N ASP A 118 6.90 -10.35 -2.93
CA ASP A 118 6.64 -11.32 -1.88
C ASP A 118 7.60 -11.11 -0.70
N SER A 119 7.08 -10.54 0.38
CA SER A 119 7.78 -10.36 1.66
C SER A 119 7.80 -11.65 2.49
N TRP A 120 6.98 -12.64 2.16
CA TRP A 120 6.75 -13.78 3.03
C TRP A 120 7.88 -14.80 3.01
N ALA A 121 8.51 -15.00 1.85
CA ALA A 121 9.73 -15.81 1.76
C ALA A 121 10.87 -15.30 2.69
N LYS A 122 10.84 -14.02 3.09
CA LYS A 122 11.81 -13.45 4.04
C LYS A 122 11.35 -13.51 5.50
N ILE A 123 10.04 -13.53 5.74
CA ILE A 123 9.47 -13.61 7.10
C ILE A 123 9.53 -15.07 7.57
N ALA A 124 9.17 -16.03 6.72
CA ALA A 124 9.33 -17.46 7.01
C ALA A 124 10.80 -17.84 7.30
N ALA A 125 11.75 -17.26 6.56
CA ALA A 125 13.19 -17.50 6.77
C ALA A 125 13.78 -16.86 8.05
N LYS A 126 13.00 -16.07 8.81
CA LYS A 126 13.41 -15.47 10.09
C LYS A 126 12.79 -16.18 11.31
N GLY A 127 11.94 -17.19 11.08
CA GLY A 127 11.26 -17.96 12.12
C GLY A 127 11.98 -19.23 12.57
N ASP A 128 13.17 -19.53 12.02
CA ASP A 128 14.07 -20.62 12.45
C ASP A 128 15.23 -20.10 13.33
#